data_AF-A0A258H2U7-F1
#
_entry.id   AF-A0A258H2U7-F1
#
_cell.length_a   1.000
_cell.length_b   1.000
_cell.length_c   1.000
_cell.angle_alpha   90.00
_cell.angle_beta   90.00
_cell.angle_gamma   90.00
#
_symmetry.space_group_name_H-M   'P 1'
#
loop_
_entity.id
_entity.type
_entity.pdbx_description
1 polymer ?
#
loop_
_entity_poly.entity_id
_entity_poly.type
_entity_poly.pdbx_seq_one_letter_code
_entity_poly.pdbx_strand_id
1 'polypeptide(L)' 'MMVAVLATLLFTTAFAVSIWAMFTTIAPRLDYMRALLRGDLVPALAPVQAPRVRATLRAAPRQISAPLRAAA' A
#
# COMPACT_ATOMS: atom_id res chain seq x y z
N MET A 1 -0.70 -35.77 11.78
CA MET A 1 -0.04 -36.02 10.48
C MET A 1 -0.71 -35.22 9.37
N MET A 2 -1.95 -35.55 8.96
CA MET A 2 -2.66 -34.84 7.88
C MET A 2 -2.76 -33.31 8.08
N VAL A 3 -3.13 -32.87 9.30
CA VAL A 3 -3.26 -31.43 9.63
C VAL A 3 -1.92 -30.70 9.52
N ALA A 4 -0.81 -31.33 9.91
CA ALA A 4 0.51 -30.73 9.81
C ALA A 4 0.92 -30.57 8.34
N VAL A 5 0.68 -31.60 7.51
CA VAL A 5 0.93 -31.54 6.06
C VAL A 5 0.13 -30.41 5.41
N LEU A 6 -1.16 -30.30 5.75
CA LEU A 6 -2.03 -29.25 5.23
C LEU A 6 -1.54 -27.86 5.66
N ALA A 7 -1.17 -27.70 6.93
CA ALA A 7 -0.65 -26.44 7.46
C ALA A 7 0.66 -26.03 6.77
N THR A 8 1.58 -26.99 6.54
CA THR A 8 2.82 -26.74 5.82
C THR A 8 2.54 -26.31 4.38
N LEU A 9 1.64 -26.99 3.67
CA LEU A 9 1.25 -26.61 2.31
C LEU A 9 0.68 -25.19 2.25
N LEU A 10 -0.25 -24.86 3.14
CA LEU A 10 -0.84 -23.52 3.20
C LEU A 10 0.21 -22.45 3.50
N PHE A 11 1.12 -22.72 4.44
CA PHE A 11 2.19 -21.80 4.79
C PHE A 11 3.16 -21.58 3.61
N THR A 12 3.60 -22.65 2.96
CA THR A 12 4.49 -22.58 1.79
C THR A 12 3.83 -21.81 0.65
N THR A 13 2.53 -22.04 0.41
CA THR A 13 1.78 -21.35 -0.63
C THR A 13 1.64 -19.86 -0.32
N ALA A 14 1.26 -19.51 0.92
CA ALA A 14 1.17 -18.12 1.35
C ALA A 14 2.52 -17.40 1.28
N PHE A 15 3.60 -18.09 1.66
CA PHE A 15 4.96 -17.57 1.57
C PHE A 15 5.39 -17.30 0.13
N ALA A 16 5.14 -18.25 -0.78
CA ALA A 16 5.43 -18.08 -2.20
C ALA A 16 4.64 -16.91 -2.81
N VAL A 17 3.36 -16.78 -2.48
CA VAL A 17 2.51 -15.66 -2.95
C VAL A 17 3.01 -14.32 -2.39
N SER A 18 3.43 -14.28 -1.12
CA SER A 18 4.00 -13.06 -0.51
C SER A 18 5.28 -12.60 -1.22
N ILE A 19 6.18 -13.54 -1.50
CA ILE A 19 7.41 -13.25 -2.26
C ILE A 19 7.08 -12.79 -3.67
N TRP A 20 6.18 -13.49 -4.37
CA TRP A 20 5.75 -13.11 -5.71
C TRP A 20 5.12 -11.70 -5.74
N ALA A 21 4.29 -11.37 -4.76
CA ALA A 21 3.71 -10.04 -4.62
C ALA A 21 4.79 -8.97 -4.38
N MET A 22 5.82 -9.28 -3.59
CA MET A 22 6.97 -8.39 -3.41
C MET A 22 7.71 -8.15 -4.74
N PHE A 23 7.97 -9.19 -5.53
CA PHE A 23 8.64 -9.03 -6.84
C PHE A 23 7.82 -8.21 -7.82
N THR A 24 6.52 -8.50 -7.95
CA THR A 24 5.63 -7.79 -8.88
C THR A 24 5.41 -6.32 -8.51
N THR A 25 5.59 -5.94 -7.23
CA THR A 25 5.45 -4.55 -6.78
C THR A 25 6.75 -3.76 -6.81
N ILE A 26 7.90 -4.40 -6.52
CA ILE A 26 9.20 -3.72 -6.40
C ILE A 26 9.98 -3.72 -7.72
N ALA A 27 10.01 -4.83 -8.47
CA ALA A 27 10.81 -4.94 -9.68
C ALA A 27 10.48 -3.87 -10.73
N PRO A 28 9.20 -3.58 -11.05
CA PRO A 28 8.87 -2.54 -12.02
C PRO A 28 9.35 -1.15 -11.59
N ARG A 29 9.37 -0.87 -10.27
CA ARG A 29 9.83 0.41 -9.73
C ARG A 29 11.33 0.58 -9.88
N LEU A 30 12.10 -0.48 -9.68
CA LEU A 30 13.56 -0.46 -9.88
C LEU A 30 13.91 -0.26 -11.35
N ASP A 31 13.20 -0.95 -12.25
CA ASP A 31 13.41 -0.80 -13.70
C ASP A 31 13.03 0.60 -14.17
N TYR A 32 11.96 1.18 -13.64
CA TYR A 32 11.59 2.58 -13.88
C TYR A 32 12.65 3.56 -13.38
N MET A 33 13.15 3.40 -12.14
CA MET A 33 14.22 4.27 -11.62
C MET A 33 15.50 4.14 -12.45
N ARG A 34 15.84 2.91 -12.88
CA ARG A 34 16.99 2.66 -13.76
C ARG A 34 16.81 3.31 -15.13
N ALA A 35 15.61 3.24 -15.73
CA ALA A 35 15.30 3.91 -16.99
C ALA A 35 15.41 5.43 -16.87
N LEU A 36 14.88 6.02 -15.78
CA LEU A 36 15.04 7.45 -15.48
C LEU A 36 16.50 7.88 -15.36
N LEU A 37 17.32 7.10 -14.65
CA LEU A 37 18.74 7.41 -14.45
C LEU A 37 19.56 7.28 -15.74
N ARG A 38 19.14 6.41 -16.67
CA ARG A 38 19.79 6.23 -17.98
C ARG A 38 19.30 7.21 -19.05
N GLY A 39 18.17 7.89 -18.82
CA GLY A 39 17.56 8.78 -19.82
C GLY A 39 16.86 8.03 -20.97
N ASP A 40 16.59 6.74 -20.79
CA ASP A 40 15.88 5.92 -21.76
C ASP A 40 14.36 6.19 -21.73
N LEU A 41 13.64 5.73 -22.76
CA LEU A 41 12.18 5.78 -22.80
C LEU A 41 11.60 5.06 -21.58
N VAL A 42 10.94 5.84 -20.72
CA VAL A 42 10.42 5.36 -19.44
C VAL A 42 9.16 4.53 -19.67
N PRO A 43 9.15 3.22 -19.33
CA PRO A 43 7.94 2.42 -19.44
C PRO A 43 6.88 2.96 -18.48
N ALA A 44 5.67 3.20 -18.99
CA ALA A 44 4.56 3.70 -18.19
C ALA A 44 4.21 2.69 -17.09
N LEU A 45 4.64 2.96 -15.87
CA LEU A 45 4.19 2.22 -14.70
C LEU A 45 2.67 2.36 -14.61
N ALA A 46 1.95 1.24 -14.65
CA ALA A 46 0.52 1.25 -14.36
C ALA A 46 0.32 1.86 -12.97
N PRO A 47 -0.56 2.87 -12.81
CA PRO A 47 -0.72 3.54 -11.53
C PRO A 47 -1.15 2.52 -10.48
N VAL A 48 -0.27 2.28 -9.50
CA VAL A 48 -0.58 1.45 -8.33
C VAL A 48 -1.69 2.18 -7.59
N GLN A 49 -2.93 1.70 -7.75
CA GLN A 49 -4.05 2.14 -6.93
C GLN A 49 -3.80 1.64 -5.52
N ALA A 50 -3.12 2.45 -4.71
CA ALA A 50 -3.03 2.20 -3.27
C ALA A 50 -4.46 2.18 -2.74
N PRO A 51 -4.92 1.08 -2.11
CA PRO A 51 -6.24 1.07 -1.49
C PRO A 51 -6.24 2.15 -0.41
N ARG A 52 -6.91 3.27 -0.71
CA ARG A 52 -7.18 4.32 0.27
C ARG A 52 -8.20 3.76 1.24
N VAL A 53 -7.75 2.95 2.19
CA VAL A 53 -8.53 2.61 3.37
C VAL A 53 -8.69 3.90 4.14
N ARG A 54 -9.77 4.62 3.86
CA ARG A 54 -10.20 5.79 4.61
C ARG A 54 -10.66 5.25 5.96
N ALA A 55 -9.72 5.07 6.89
CA ALA A 55 -10.05 4.88 8.28
C ALA A 55 -10.85 6.12 8.69
N THR A 56 -12.17 6.01 8.67
CA THR A 56 -13.06 6.99 9.27
C THR A 56 -12.80 6.92 10.76
N LEU A 57 -11.79 7.68 11.21
CA LEU A 57 -11.58 7.94 12.62
C LEU A 57 -12.85 8.66 13.06
N ARG A 58 -13.73 7.94 13.77
CA ARG A 58 -14.98 8.46 14.31
C ARG A 58 -14.60 9.63 15.23
N ALA A 59 -14.71 10.85 14.72
CA ALA A 59 -14.39 12.05 15.45
C ALA A 59 -15.27 12.10 16.71
N ALA A 60 -14.65 12.09 17.88
CA ALA A 60 -15.33 12.39 19.13
C ALA A 60 -15.92 13.82 19.04
N PRO A 61 -17.11 14.07 19.60
CA PRO A 61 -17.73 15.39 19.51
C PRO A 61 -16.92 16.38 20.35
N ARG A 62 -16.13 17.23 19.70
CA ARG A 62 -15.58 18.44 20.34
C ARG A 62 -16.69 19.49 20.37
N GLN A 63 -17.15 19.82 21.57
CA GLN A 63 -17.99 21.00 21.80
C GLN A 63 -17.19 22.25 21.39
N ILE A 64 -17.60 22.87 20.30
CA ILE A 64 -17.08 24.16 19.84
C ILE A 64 -17.83 25.24 20.64
N SER A 65 -17.20 25.77 21.68
CA SER A 65 -17.61 27.07 22.24
C SER A 65 -17.33 28.15 21.17
N ALA A 66 -18.40 28.81 20.74
CA ALA A 66 -18.43 29.73 19.60
C ALA A 66 -17.50 30.95 19.74
N PRO A 67 -17.05 31.55 18.62
CA PRO A 67 -16.21 32.75 18.63
C PRO A 67 -17.05 34.02 18.74
N LEU A 68 -16.80 34.86 19.75
CA LEU A 68 -17.32 36.23 19.75
C LEU A 68 -16.32 37.16 19.03
N ARG A 69 -16.69 37.50 17.81
CA ARG A 69 -16.09 38.54 16.97
C ARG A 69 -16.33 39.92 17.62
N ALA A 70 -15.27 40.69 17.82
CA ALA A 70 -15.37 42.15 17.92
C ALA A 70 -14.30 42.77 17.02
N ALA A 71 -14.76 43.36 15.92
CA ALA A 71 -14.03 44.32 15.12
C ALA A 71 -14.39 45.72 15.65
N ALA A 72 -13.39 46.50 16.05
CA ALA A 72 -13.35 47.97 16.05
C ALA A 72 -11.93 48.40 16.46
#